data_AF-X1J932-F1
#
_entry.id   AF-X1J932-F1
#
_cell.length_a   1.000
_cell.length_b   1.000
_cell.length_c   1.000
_cell.angle_alpha   90.00
_cell.angle_beta   90.00
_cell.angle_gamma   90.00
#
_symmetry.space_group_name_H-M   'P 1'
#
loop_
_entity.id
_entity.type
_entity.pdbx_description
1 polymer ?
#
loop_
_entity_poly.entity_id
_entity_poly.type
_entity_poly.pdbx_seq_one_letter_code
_entity_poly.pdbx_strand_id
1 'polypeptide(L)'
;DYYRKWYLGNYGQILASELPIDEFGDIILNSRGIDQINSGGYTKFMLRSSRDIEGWDPYKSENEERIMLWMNNGNDYDTRLVIRITLSIPKVMTGPALNITKSRAILEATITDSGYWYDVYGFQLKEGLEGIILDFHTGFNNYNLRTYYQWVINLKSNTTYYFRGFVQNEKGIGTGNWVKFTTLEE
;
A
#
# COMPACT_ATOMS: atom_id res chain seq x y z
N ASP A 1 -2.34 25.78 -14.86
CA ASP A 1 -1.17 25.03 -15.37
C ASP A 1 -1.03 25.19 -16.85
N TYR A 2 0.21 25.36 -17.31
CA TYR A 2 0.57 25.59 -18.71
C TYR A 2 0.32 24.34 -19.59
N TYR A 3 -0.16 23.27 -18.97
CA TYR A 3 -0.50 22.01 -19.59
C TYR A 3 -1.92 21.59 -19.20
N ARG A 4 -2.90 22.45 -19.49
CA ARG A 4 -4.35 22.17 -19.28
C ARG A 4 -4.80 20.83 -19.91
N LYS A 5 -4.08 20.32 -20.92
CA LYS A 5 -4.29 18.99 -21.53
C LYS A 5 -4.03 17.79 -20.61
N TRP A 6 -3.35 18.00 -19.47
CA TRP A 6 -3.07 16.96 -18.48
C TRP A 6 -3.99 17.07 -17.25
N TYR A 7 -4.82 18.11 -17.18
CA TYR A 7 -5.93 18.13 -16.23
C TYR A 7 -7.11 17.40 -16.83
N LEU A 8 -7.20 16.12 -16.49
CA LEU A 8 -8.35 15.29 -16.81
C LEU A 8 -9.25 15.28 -15.56
N GLY A 9 -10.28 16.14 -15.49
CA GLY A 9 -11.40 15.87 -14.59
C GLY A 9 -12.02 14.53 -15.01
N ASN A 10 -12.12 13.53 -14.13
CA ASN A 10 -13.13 13.40 -13.09
C ASN A 10 -12.71 12.45 -11.95
N TYR A 11 -11.46 12.53 -11.47
CA TYR A 11 -10.88 11.66 -10.42
C TYR A 11 -11.74 11.46 -9.17
N GLY A 12 -12.73 12.30 -8.94
CA GLY A 12 -13.94 12.10 -8.17
C GLY A 12 -14.89 13.26 -8.50
N GLN A 13 -16.21 13.09 -8.34
CA GLN A 13 -17.18 14.18 -8.51
C GLN A 13 -18.37 13.99 -7.57
N ILE A 14 -18.97 15.09 -7.13
CA ILE A 14 -20.24 15.13 -6.40
C ILE A 14 -21.08 16.25 -7.01
N LEU A 15 -22.39 16.03 -7.18
CA LEU A 15 -23.26 17.11 -7.61
C LEU A 15 -23.36 18.14 -6.48
N ALA A 16 -23.40 19.43 -6.82
CA ALA A 16 -23.54 20.47 -5.81
C ALA A 16 -24.83 20.32 -4.98
N SER A 17 -25.88 19.74 -5.57
CA SER A 17 -27.14 19.39 -4.89
C SER A 17 -27.03 18.22 -3.91
N GLU A 18 -25.94 17.44 -3.99
CA GLU A 18 -25.68 16.27 -3.15
C GLU A 18 -24.65 16.56 -2.05
N LEU A 19 -24.10 17.78 -2.00
CA LEU A 19 -23.21 18.21 -0.93
C LEU A 19 -24.03 18.40 0.37
N PRO A 20 -23.62 17.80 1.49
CA PRO A 20 -24.26 18.05 2.77
C PRO A 20 -24.04 19.52 3.17
N ILE A 21 -25.08 20.13 3.73
CA ILE A 21 -25.07 21.50 4.24
C ILE A 21 -24.61 21.45 5.71
N ASP A 22 -23.69 22.32 6.08
CA ASP A 22 -23.15 22.47 7.44
C ASP A 22 -22.42 21.23 8.02
N GLU A 23 -22.08 20.27 7.17
CA GLU A 23 -21.31 19.08 7.52
C GLU A 23 -20.20 18.79 6.49
N PHE A 24 -19.30 17.87 6.82
CA PHE A 24 -18.25 17.45 5.89
C PHE A 24 -18.83 16.65 4.73
N GLY A 25 -18.58 17.09 3.49
CA GLY A 25 -18.91 16.34 2.27
C GLY A 25 -17.72 15.52 1.78
N ASP A 26 -17.93 14.22 1.55
CA ASP A 26 -16.92 13.33 0.99
C ASP A 26 -17.05 13.27 -0.54
N ILE A 27 -15.94 13.48 -1.25
CA ILE A 27 -15.86 13.20 -2.70
C ILE A 27 -15.13 11.88 -2.87
N ILE A 28 -15.89 10.85 -3.26
CA ILE A 28 -15.32 9.53 -3.53
C ILE A 28 -14.52 9.59 -4.82
N LEU A 29 -13.25 9.23 -4.74
CA LEU A 29 -12.40 9.12 -5.92
C LEU A 29 -12.81 7.89 -6.75
N ASN A 30 -12.87 8.05 -8.07
CA ASN A 30 -13.01 6.91 -8.97
C ASN A 30 -11.67 6.16 -9.13
N SER A 31 -11.67 5.02 -9.82
CA SER A 31 -10.48 4.18 -9.99
C SER A 31 -9.28 4.95 -10.54
N ARG A 32 -9.49 5.84 -11.52
CA ARG A 32 -8.43 6.71 -12.06
C ARG A 32 -7.90 7.70 -11.03
N GLY A 33 -8.75 8.19 -10.12
CA GLY A 33 -8.34 9.12 -9.07
C GLY A 33 -7.45 8.45 -8.03
N ILE A 34 -7.79 7.21 -7.66
CA ILE A 34 -7.00 6.39 -6.75
C ILE A 34 -5.62 6.10 -7.34
N ASP A 35 -5.56 5.69 -8.60
CA ASP A 35 -4.30 5.31 -9.29
C ASP A 35 -3.31 6.48 -9.48
N GLN A 36 -3.79 7.73 -9.39
CA GLN A 36 -2.97 8.94 -9.56
C GLN A 36 -2.51 9.55 -8.22
N ILE A 37 -2.85 8.94 -7.09
CA ILE A 37 -2.30 9.34 -5.79
C ILE A 37 -0.83 8.91 -5.77
N ASN A 38 0.08 9.88 -5.88
CA ASN A 38 1.51 9.63 -5.73
C ASN A 38 1.83 9.44 -4.23
N SER A 39 2.19 8.22 -3.85
CA SER A 39 2.51 7.84 -2.47
C SER A 39 3.93 8.21 -2.01
N GLY A 40 4.80 8.64 -2.93
CA GLY A 40 6.20 8.99 -2.67
C GLY A 40 6.56 10.46 -2.94
N GLY A 41 5.58 11.30 -3.23
CA GLY A 41 5.78 12.73 -3.54
C GLY A 41 4.54 13.58 -3.21
N TYR A 42 4.53 14.84 -3.65
CA TYR A 42 3.38 15.73 -3.44
C TYR A 42 2.29 15.46 -4.48
N THR A 43 1.10 15.02 -4.05
CA THR A 43 -0.10 14.97 -4.90
C THR A 43 -0.83 16.31 -4.82
N LYS A 44 -0.96 17.03 -5.95
CA LYS A 44 -1.69 18.30 -6.02
C LYS A 44 -3.16 18.04 -6.33
N PHE A 45 -4.06 18.43 -5.42
CA PHE A 45 -5.51 18.32 -5.60
C PHE A 45 -6.16 19.70 -5.54
N MET A 46 -7.08 19.99 -6.45
CA MET A 46 -7.72 21.31 -6.56
C MET A 46 -9.22 21.11 -6.73
N LEU A 47 -9.99 21.40 -5.67
CA LEU A 47 -11.45 21.48 -5.75
C LEU A 47 -11.85 22.87 -6.25
N ARG A 48 -12.45 22.96 -7.43
CA ARG A 48 -12.97 24.22 -7.96
C ARG A 48 -14.28 23.95 -8.68
N SER A 49 -15.30 24.75 -8.40
CA SER A 49 -16.45 24.78 -9.31
C SER A 49 -16.02 25.39 -10.64
N SER A 50 -16.73 25.06 -11.72
CA SER A 50 -16.51 25.67 -13.03
C SER A 50 -16.63 27.20 -12.98
N ARG A 51 -17.49 27.72 -12.10
CA ARG A 51 -17.68 29.15 -11.83
C ARG A 51 -16.46 29.78 -11.18
N ASP A 52 -15.82 29.12 -10.22
CA ASP A 52 -14.72 29.71 -9.44
C ASP A 52 -13.42 29.89 -10.23
N ILE A 53 -13.32 29.36 -11.45
CA ILE A 53 -12.17 29.51 -12.34
C ILE A 53 -12.50 30.30 -13.60
N GLU A 54 -13.71 30.85 -13.68
CA GLU A 54 -14.16 31.62 -14.83
C GLU A 54 -13.51 33.01 -14.84
N GLY A 55 -12.77 33.32 -15.92
CA GLY A 55 -12.15 34.64 -16.12
C GLY A 55 -10.83 34.89 -15.39
N TRP A 56 -10.29 33.90 -14.65
CA TRP A 56 -9.03 34.02 -13.92
C TRP A 56 -7.92 33.20 -14.57
N ASP A 57 -6.83 33.86 -14.95
CA ASP A 57 -5.65 33.20 -15.48
C ASP A 57 -4.70 32.75 -14.36
N PRO A 58 -4.24 31.48 -14.36
CA PRO A 58 -3.23 31.02 -13.42
C PRO A 58 -1.90 31.77 -13.58
N TYR A 59 -1.30 32.23 -12.48
CA TYR A 59 0.02 32.88 -12.45
C TYR A 59 1.13 31.92 -12.01
N LYS A 60 2.31 32.02 -12.63
CA LYS A 60 3.52 31.26 -12.30
C LYS A 60 4.72 32.20 -12.32
N SER A 61 5.50 32.26 -11.23
CA SER A 61 6.73 33.03 -11.20
C SER A 61 7.89 32.30 -11.92
N GLU A 62 8.86 33.06 -12.42
CA GLU A 62 10.05 32.51 -13.06
C GLU A 62 10.88 31.78 -11.99
N ASN A 63 11.01 30.45 -12.14
CA ASN A 63 11.65 29.50 -11.20
C ASN A 63 10.75 28.84 -10.12
N GLU A 64 9.42 28.95 -10.19
CA GLU A 64 8.54 28.22 -9.27
C GLU A 64 7.87 27.00 -9.91
N GLU A 65 7.88 25.84 -9.25
CA GLU A 65 7.24 24.59 -9.73
C GLU A 65 5.74 24.52 -9.41
N ARG A 66 5.17 25.62 -8.91
CA ARG A 66 3.77 25.75 -8.49
C ARG A 66 3.10 26.88 -9.25
N ILE A 67 1.80 26.72 -9.48
CA ILE A 67 0.99 27.67 -10.21
C ILE A 67 -0.06 28.16 -9.25
N MET A 68 -0.09 29.47 -9.04
CA MET A 68 -0.93 30.12 -8.06
C MET A 68 -2.09 30.82 -8.77
N LEU A 69 -3.30 30.63 -8.26
CA LEU A 69 -4.47 31.41 -8.64
C LEU A 69 -4.79 32.31 -7.45
N TRP A 70 -4.41 33.58 -7.55
CA TRP A 70 -4.57 34.57 -6.49
C TRP A 70 -5.97 35.17 -6.53
N MET A 71 -6.92 34.58 -5.80
CA MET A 71 -8.31 35.07 -5.79
C MET A 71 -8.69 35.80 -4.51
N ASN A 72 -7.86 35.77 -3.45
CA ASN A 72 -8.03 36.60 -2.26
C ASN A 72 -6.73 36.72 -1.45
N ASN A 73 -6.40 37.95 -1.05
CA ASN A 73 -5.28 38.33 -0.17
C ASN A 73 -5.63 38.16 1.33
N GLY A 74 -6.34 37.08 1.70
CA GLY A 74 -6.91 36.89 3.04
C GLY A 74 -6.30 35.70 3.80
N ASN A 75 -6.04 35.89 5.09
CA ASN A 75 -5.28 34.96 5.94
C ASN A 75 -6.01 33.69 6.42
N ASP A 76 -7.27 33.40 6.08
CA ASP A 76 -8.04 32.37 6.82
C ASP A 76 -9.14 31.61 6.04
N TYR A 77 -8.85 30.93 4.91
CA TYR A 77 -9.76 29.89 4.39
C TYR A 77 -9.01 28.78 3.64
N ASP A 78 -8.34 27.89 4.39
CA ASP A 78 -7.74 26.70 3.79
C ASP A 78 -8.80 25.63 3.48
N THR A 79 -8.87 25.23 2.21
CA THR A 79 -9.64 24.05 1.80
C THR A 79 -9.03 22.80 2.43
N ARG A 80 -9.72 22.17 3.39
CA ARG A 80 -9.27 20.91 4.01
C ARG A 80 -9.89 19.71 3.30
N LEU A 81 -9.04 18.89 2.69
CA LEU A 81 -9.37 17.55 2.20
C LEU A 81 -8.97 16.53 3.27
N VAL A 82 -9.88 15.63 3.64
CA VAL A 82 -9.59 14.49 4.52
C VAL A 82 -9.81 13.22 3.71
N ILE A 83 -8.74 12.46 3.47
CA ILE A 83 -8.82 11.14 2.84
C ILE A 83 -8.84 10.10 3.97
N ARG A 84 -9.90 9.29 4.03
CA ARG A 84 -10.00 8.15 4.95
C ARG A 84 -9.72 6.86 4.18
N ILE A 85 -8.61 6.21 4.50
CA ILE A 85 -8.29 4.89 3.97
C ILE A 85 -8.58 3.86 5.05
N THR A 86 -9.51 2.96 4.75
CA THR A 86 -9.80 1.83 5.62
C THR A 86 -8.89 0.68 5.23
N LEU A 87 -7.85 0.47 6.01
CA LEU A 87 -7.01 -0.71 5.90
C LEU A 87 -7.80 -1.99 6.23
N SER A 88 -7.44 -3.08 5.57
CA SER A 88 -7.85 -4.43 5.92
C SER A 88 -6.62 -5.26 6.32
N ILE A 89 -6.85 -6.39 7.02
CA ILE A 89 -5.77 -7.33 7.31
C ILE A 89 -5.27 -7.92 5.98
N PRO A 90 -3.95 -7.93 5.72
CA PRO A 90 -3.38 -8.50 4.50
C PRO A 90 -3.74 -9.97 4.30
N LYS A 91 -3.62 -10.47 3.07
CA LYS A 91 -3.81 -11.90 2.75
C LYS A 91 -2.58 -12.44 2.03
N VAL A 92 -2.17 -13.63 2.48
CA VAL A 92 -0.96 -14.29 2.03
C VAL A 92 -1.26 -15.74 1.69
N MET A 93 -0.70 -16.21 0.58
CA MET A 93 -0.65 -17.62 0.21
C MET A 93 0.78 -18.12 0.43
N THR A 94 0.95 -19.17 1.23
CA THR A 94 2.26 -19.81 1.44
C THR A 94 2.51 -20.81 0.31
N GLY A 95 3.62 -20.64 -0.39
CA GLY A 95 4.08 -21.53 -1.45
C GLY A 95 4.83 -22.76 -0.90
N PRO A 96 5.39 -23.60 -1.77
CA PRO A 96 6.23 -24.73 -1.36
C PRO A 96 7.60 -24.26 -0.83
N ALA A 97 8.31 -25.16 -0.14
CA ALA A 97 9.74 -24.99 0.07
C ALA A 97 10.51 -25.46 -1.17
N LEU A 98 11.55 -24.71 -1.55
CA LEU A 98 12.38 -24.94 -2.72
C LEU A 98 13.84 -25.21 -2.30
N ASN A 99 14.63 -25.81 -3.19
CA ASN A 99 16.06 -26.06 -2.99
C ASN A 99 16.40 -26.64 -1.61
N ILE A 100 15.62 -27.64 -1.19
CA ILE A 100 15.79 -28.29 0.11
C ILE A 100 17.08 -29.12 0.09
N THR A 101 17.94 -28.87 1.07
CA THR A 101 19.17 -29.61 1.33
C THR A 101 19.13 -30.18 2.74
N LYS A 102 20.21 -30.81 3.20
CA LYS A 102 20.31 -31.32 4.58
C LYS A 102 20.29 -30.24 5.66
N SER A 103 20.60 -28.99 5.32
CA SER A 103 20.71 -27.91 6.31
C SER A 103 20.11 -26.57 5.88
N ARG A 104 19.49 -26.50 4.70
CA ARG A 104 18.96 -25.25 4.12
C ARG A 104 17.73 -25.51 3.26
N ALA A 105 16.85 -24.52 3.16
CA ALA A 105 15.75 -24.47 2.20
C ALA A 105 15.42 -23.01 1.85
N ILE A 106 14.72 -22.80 0.74
CA ILE A 106 14.12 -21.51 0.38
C ILE A 106 12.62 -21.60 0.62
N LEU A 107 12.07 -20.66 1.39
CA LEU A 107 10.62 -20.53 1.59
C LEU A 107 10.05 -19.53 0.58
N GLU A 108 8.84 -19.80 0.10
CA GLU A 108 8.13 -18.94 -0.86
C GLU A 108 6.75 -18.55 -0.31
N ALA A 109 6.34 -17.30 -0.53
CA ALA A 109 4.99 -16.83 -0.27
C ALA A 109 4.59 -15.71 -1.23
N THR A 110 3.28 -15.59 -1.47
CA THR A 110 2.68 -14.60 -2.36
C THR A 110 1.63 -13.80 -1.61
N ILE A 111 1.75 -12.48 -1.67
CA ILE A 111 0.76 -11.50 -1.16
C ILE A 111 -0.39 -11.44 -2.16
N THR A 112 -1.53 -12.00 -1.79
CA THR A 112 -2.75 -11.99 -2.62
C THR A 112 -3.59 -10.74 -2.40
N ASP A 113 -3.44 -10.09 -1.24
CA ASP A 113 -4.03 -8.79 -0.90
C ASP A 113 -3.10 -8.08 0.09
N SER A 114 -2.66 -6.85 -0.22
CA SER A 114 -1.77 -6.09 0.65
C SER A 114 -2.50 -5.45 1.83
N GLY A 115 -3.84 -5.45 1.83
CA GLY A 115 -4.60 -4.65 2.79
C GLY A 115 -4.37 -3.14 2.61
N TYR A 116 -4.09 -2.72 1.37
CA TYR A 116 -3.60 -1.41 0.95
C TYR A 116 -2.08 -1.23 1.13
N TRP A 117 -1.60 -0.88 2.33
CA TRP A 117 -0.16 -0.83 2.66
C TRP A 117 0.18 -1.76 3.83
N TYR A 118 1.46 -2.08 3.97
CA TYR A 118 2.01 -2.94 5.02
C TYR A 118 3.42 -2.55 5.43
N ASP A 119 3.75 -2.85 6.68
CA ASP A 119 4.99 -2.41 7.33
C ASP A 119 6.09 -3.45 7.18
N VAL A 120 5.73 -4.74 7.31
CA VAL A 120 6.67 -5.88 7.32
C VAL A 120 6.05 -7.11 6.68
N TYR A 121 6.90 -7.93 6.05
CA TYR A 121 6.54 -9.24 5.54
C TYR A 121 7.66 -10.24 5.79
N GLY A 122 7.30 -11.51 5.86
CA GLY A 122 8.25 -12.55 6.20
C GLY A 122 7.63 -13.93 6.35
N PHE A 123 8.31 -14.79 7.11
CA PHE A 123 7.91 -16.16 7.37
C PHE A 123 7.95 -16.50 8.84
N GLN A 124 7.03 -17.37 9.25
CA GLN A 124 7.06 -18.10 10.50
C GLN A 124 7.52 -19.52 10.23
N LEU A 125 8.41 -20.06 11.06
CA LEU A 125 8.95 -21.42 10.93
C LEU A 125 8.95 -22.11 12.29
N LYS A 126 8.67 -23.42 12.32
CA LYS A 126 8.82 -24.27 13.50
C LYS A 126 9.33 -25.67 13.13
N GLU A 127 10.08 -26.28 14.05
CA GLU A 127 10.55 -27.68 13.96
C GLU A 127 9.47 -28.63 14.50
N GLY A 128 8.92 -29.50 13.67
CA GLY A 128 7.79 -30.36 14.05
C GLY A 128 6.47 -29.60 14.29
N LEU A 129 5.42 -30.34 14.67
CA LEU A 129 4.08 -29.77 14.88
C LEU A 129 4.02 -28.88 16.13
N GLU A 130 4.69 -29.28 17.20
CA GLU A 130 4.70 -28.62 18.51
C GLU A 130 5.94 -27.74 18.73
N GLY A 131 6.70 -27.45 17.66
CA GLY A 131 7.89 -26.63 17.75
C GLY A 131 7.60 -25.17 18.08
N ILE A 132 8.61 -24.49 18.63
CA ILE A 132 8.59 -23.04 18.84
C ILE A 132 8.51 -22.33 17.49
N ILE A 133 7.60 -21.35 17.38
CA ILE A 133 7.48 -20.51 16.20
C ILE A 133 8.58 -19.44 16.24
N LEU A 134 9.36 -19.38 15.17
CA LEU A 134 10.38 -18.37 14.93
C LEU A 134 9.93 -17.46 13.79
N ASP A 135 10.00 -16.15 14.03
CA ASP A 135 9.70 -15.12 13.02
C ASP A 135 10.97 -14.73 12.25
N PHE A 136 10.84 -14.70 10.92
CA PHE A 136 11.87 -14.23 9.99
C PHE A 136 11.31 -13.06 9.20
N HIS A 137 11.80 -11.86 9.46
CA HIS A 137 11.45 -10.68 8.66
C HIS A 137 12.27 -10.69 7.37
N THR A 138 11.59 -10.73 6.23
CA THR A 138 12.23 -10.74 4.90
C THR A 138 12.39 -9.32 4.35
N GLY A 139 11.46 -8.42 4.67
CA GLY A 139 11.58 -7.01 4.28
C GLY A 139 10.46 -6.14 4.82
N PHE A 140 10.51 -4.86 4.42
CA PHE A 140 9.68 -3.78 4.96
C PHE A 140 9.18 -2.85 3.85
N ASN A 141 8.02 -2.23 4.04
CA ASN A 141 7.51 -1.08 3.26
C ASN A 141 7.63 -1.20 1.72
N ASN A 142 7.41 -2.38 1.14
CA ASN A 142 7.52 -2.59 -0.30
C ASN A 142 6.16 -2.91 -0.94
N TYR A 143 5.32 -1.89 -1.12
CA TYR A 143 3.89 -2.04 -1.44
C TYR A 143 3.57 -2.67 -2.82
N ASN A 144 4.56 -2.74 -3.73
CA ASN A 144 4.40 -3.33 -5.05
C ASN A 144 4.85 -4.80 -5.12
N LEU A 145 5.45 -5.31 -4.04
CA LEU A 145 5.88 -6.70 -3.96
C LEU A 145 4.69 -7.65 -4.00
N ARG A 146 4.83 -8.76 -4.72
CA ARG A 146 3.83 -9.82 -4.78
C ARG A 146 4.37 -11.11 -4.20
N THR A 147 5.44 -11.64 -4.78
CA THR A 147 6.08 -12.86 -4.29
C THR A 147 7.38 -12.52 -3.58
N TYR A 148 7.65 -13.22 -2.49
CA TYR A 148 8.87 -13.05 -1.71
C TYR A 148 9.42 -14.38 -1.22
N TYR A 149 10.73 -14.38 -0.98
CA TYR A 149 11.50 -15.59 -0.68
C TYR A 149 12.39 -15.39 0.54
N GLN A 150 12.61 -16.45 1.31
CA GLN A 150 13.52 -16.44 2.45
C GLN A 150 14.44 -17.67 2.44
N TRP A 151 15.75 -17.43 2.49
CA TRP A 151 16.71 -18.49 2.77
C TRP A 151 16.72 -18.80 4.25
N VAL A 152 16.58 -20.08 4.60
CA VAL A 152 16.74 -20.59 5.95
C VAL A 152 17.93 -21.54 5.97
N ILE A 153 18.81 -21.38 6.95
CA ILE A 153 20.05 -22.15 7.09
C ILE A 153 20.15 -22.76 8.49
N ASN A 154 21.14 -23.62 8.71
CA ASN A 154 21.39 -24.31 9.98
C ASN A 154 20.22 -25.21 10.42
N LEU A 155 19.47 -25.75 9.46
CA LEU A 155 18.46 -26.77 9.73
C LEU A 155 19.16 -28.11 10.06
N LYS A 156 18.49 -28.93 10.86
CA LYS A 156 18.93 -30.31 11.13
C LYS A 156 18.62 -31.19 9.92
N SER A 157 19.47 -32.17 9.63
CA SER A 157 19.22 -33.18 8.59
C SER A 157 18.04 -34.07 8.97
N ASN A 158 17.37 -34.65 7.96
CA ASN A 158 16.23 -35.54 8.12
C ASN A 158 15.16 -35.05 9.13
N THR A 159 14.86 -33.74 9.13
CA THR A 159 13.99 -33.09 10.11
C THR A 159 12.83 -32.39 9.42
N THR A 160 11.61 -32.61 9.91
CA THR A 160 10.41 -31.98 9.38
C THR A 160 10.19 -30.60 10.00
N TYR A 161 10.02 -29.61 9.14
CA TYR A 161 9.69 -28.23 9.49
C TYR A 161 8.34 -27.83 8.92
N TYR A 162 7.68 -26.90 9.60
CA TYR A 162 6.45 -26.25 9.14
C TYR A 162 6.69 -24.76 9.03
N PHE A 163 6.24 -24.14 7.94
CA PHE A 163 6.35 -22.70 7.74
C PHE A 163 5.08 -22.09 7.18
N ARG A 164 4.91 -20.77 7.36
CA ARG A 164 3.89 -19.96 6.70
C ARG A 164 4.40 -18.56 6.42
N GLY A 165 4.01 -17.97 5.30
CA GLY A 165 4.25 -16.56 5.01
C GLY A 165 3.31 -15.66 5.83
N PHE A 166 3.78 -14.48 6.22
CA PHE A 166 2.97 -13.43 6.81
C PHE A 166 3.27 -12.05 6.22
N VAL A 167 2.28 -11.16 6.31
CA VAL A 167 2.37 -9.72 6.03
C VAL A 167 1.61 -8.98 7.13
N GLN A 168 2.16 -7.88 7.61
CA GLN A 168 1.59 -7.10 8.71
C GLN A 168 1.41 -5.63 8.33
N ASN A 169 0.26 -5.08 8.69
CA ASN A 169 0.02 -3.64 8.73
C ASN A 169 -0.62 -3.24 10.07
N GLU A 170 -0.99 -1.97 10.21
CA GLU A 170 -1.63 -1.41 11.41
C GLU A 170 -2.97 -2.07 11.79
N LYS A 171 -3.62 -2.82 10.89
CA LYS A 171 -4.84 -3.58 11.20
C LYS A 171 -4.58 -4.98 11.69
N GLY A 172 -3.41 -5.52 11.45
CA GLY A 172 -2.99 -6.81 11.97
C GLY A 172 -2.12 -7.60 11.02
N ILE A 173 -1.96 -8.87 11.35
CA ILE A 173 -1.10 -9.82 10.65
C ILE A 173 -1.96 -10.76 9.82
N GLY A 174 -1.77 -10.72 8.50
CA GLY A 174 -2.28 -11.70 7.56
C GLY A 174 -1.31 -12.87 7.42
N THR A 175 -1.75 -14.10 7.69
CA THR A 175 -0.90 -15.30 7.56
C THR A 175 -1.47 -16.27 6.54
N GLY A 176 -0.60 -16.95 5.80
CA GLY A 176 -0.98 -18.11 5.00
C GLY A 176 -1.17 -19.39 5.83
N ASN A 177 -1.48 -20.48 5.13
CA ASN A 177 -1.56 -21.81 5.72
C ASN A 177 -0.16 -22.37 6.02
N TRP A 178 -0.07 -23.20 7.06
CA TRP A 178 1.16 -23.95 7.33
C TRP A 178 1.44 -24.96 6.21
N VAL A 179 2.65 -24.90 5.66
CA VAL A 179 3.20 -25.84 4.69
C VAL A 179 4.35 -26.59 5.35
N LYS A 180 4.48 -27.90 5.08
CA LYS A 180 5.54 -28.75 5.64
C LYS A 180 6.61 -29.06 4.61
N PHE A 181 7.85 -29.21 5.07
CA PHE A 181 8.94 -29.81 4.29
C PHE A 181 9.87 -30.59 5.22
N THR A 182 10.63 -31.53 4.67
CA THR A 182 11.65 -32.31 5.41
C THR A 182 13.00 -32.11 4.74
N THR A 183 14.02 -31.79 5.52
CA THR A 183 15.41 -31.68 5.05
C THR A 183 15.94 -33.04 4.60
N LEU A 184 16.93 -33.03 3.71
CA LEU A 184 17.55 -34.28 3.23
C LEU A 184 18.37 -34.96 4.34
N GLU A 185 18.61 -36.26 4.17
CA GLU A 185 19.55 -37.02 5.00
C GLU A 185 21.00 -36.55 4.80
N GLU A 186 21.92 -37.00 5.66
CA GLU A 186 23.33 -36.57 5.64
C GLU A 186 24.11 -36.93 4.38
#